data_AF-A0AB39X817-F1
#
_entry.id   AF-A0AB39X817-F1
#
_cell.length_a   1.000
_cell.length_b   1.000
_cell.length_c   1.000
_cell.angle_alpha   90.00
_cell.angle_beta   90.00
_cell.angle_gamma   90.00
#
_symmetry.space_group_name_H-M   'P 1'
#
loop_
_entity.id
_entity.type
_entity.pdbx_description
1 polymer ?
#
loop_
_entity_poly.entity_id
_entity_poly.type
_entity_poly.pdbx_seq_one_letter_code
_entity_poly.pdbx_strand_id
1 'polypeptide(L)'
;MRSKPVLPPQQLRYGYQAGYATLTISVMLLAILILVTLYTARFKVQEQRIMRNHLAAQEATMVADAALERVISELDDDKTNLDRTLSGTLGGASYTATISSQRFDDTLRGVVDIVDVVISARSADGRGQRTVRQQLAVLPIIRSAPDTPVAVRGSMNVSGNFKVAANPNGGGDGVPLSIWTSGDVDINGSGSTCGQQEFEEGRCDSNPFSERGDHGVDILDNDPNFPDDLLEYLFGVPSSQWQSLKASASQIVPNCSSLNTASTGFIWVTGSCAPGGSIGSPENPVAIVVESADVQINGNVVIHGLLFAFTRPDDLNTYDLKLNGGARIEGAVMANRDPKLSNGSLEVRYSQEVLTNIVTNDKFRRLFRIGGSWRDF
;
A
#
# COMPACT_ATOMS: atom_id res chain seq x y z
N MET A 1 -79.24 105.67 20.43
CA MET A 1 -78.62 105.94 21.75
C MET A 1 -77.84 104.72 22.22
N ARG A 2 -76.50 104.77 22.25
CA ARG A 2 -75.61 104.30 23.33
C ARG A 2 -74.16 104.27 22.82
N SER A 3 -73.25 104.78 23.64
CA SER A 3 -71.79 104.81 23.43
C SER A 3 -71.11 103.69 24.22
N LYS A 4 -69.84 103.40 23.86
CA LYS A 4 -68.71 102.75 24.60
C LYS A 4 -67.94 101.75 23.69
N PRO A 5 -66.67 101.40 23.98
CA PRO A 5 -65.50 102.29 23.81
C PRO A 5 -64.32 101.61 23.07
N VAL A 6 -63.21 102.34 22.89
CA VAL A 6 -61.96 101.83 22.29
C VAL A 6 -61.14 101.01 23.29
N LEU A 7 -60.50 99.92 22.82
CA LEU A 7 -59.40 99.22 23.50
C LEU A 7 -58.30 98.84 22.48
N PRO A 8 -57.04 99.31 22.62
CA PRO A 8 -55.83 98.60 22.17
C PRO A 8 -55.49 97.49 23.21
N PRO A 9 -54.51 96.57 23.03
CA PRO A 9 -53.33 96.58 22.14
C PRO A 9 -53.34 95.34 21.19
N GLN A 10 -52.29 94.78 20.57
CA GLN A 10 -50.83 94.82 20.74
C GLN A 10 -50.08 94.74 19.40
N GLN A 11 -48.80 95.12 19.41
CA GLN A 11 -47.81 94.65 18.42
C GLN A 11 -47.05 93.45 19.01
N LEU A 12 -47.27 92.26 18.46
CA LEU A 12 -46.39 91.11 18.70
C LEU A 12 -45.05 91.38 18.00
N ARG A 13 -44.06 91.86 18.78
CA ARG A 13 -42.66 91.87 18.34
C ARG A 13 -42.17 90.43 18.21
N TYR A 14 -42.25 89.86 17.01
CA TYR A 14 -41.49 88.67 16.65
C TYR A 14 -40.00 89.02 16.68
N GLY A 15 -39.35 88.75 17.81
CA GLY A 15 -37.91 88.88 17.96
C GLY A 15 -37.21 87.87 17.06
N TYR A 16 -36.34 88.36 16.17
CA TYR A 16 -35.48 87.51 15.35
C TYR A 16 -34.53 86.69 16.23
N GLN A 17 -34.84 85.40 16.44
CA GLN A 17 -33.91 84.39 16.97
C GLN A 17 -33.61 83.25 15.98
N ALA A 18 -33.84 83.50 14.68
CA ALA A 18 -33.57 82.51 13.63
C ALA A 18 -32.09 82.09 13.55
N GLY A 19 -31.14 82.98 13.88
CA GLY A 19 -29.70 82.71 13.72
C GLY A 19 -29.08 81.75 14.74
N TYR A 20 -29.60 81.69 15.98
CA TYR A 20 -29.06 80.77 16.99
C TYR A 20 -29.63 79.36 16.81
N ALA A 21 -30.91 79.26 16.45
CA ALA A 21 -31.59 77.99 16.17
C ALA A 21 -31.01 77.28 14.94
N THR A 22 -30.70 78.00 13.85
CA THR A 22 -30.07 77.37 12.68
C THR A 22 -28.66 76.88 12.98
N LEU A 23 -27.89 77.60 13.80
CA LEU A 23 -26.52 77.21 14.17
C LEU A 23 -26.53 75.96 15.07
N THR A 24 -27.40 75.88 16.09
CA THR A 24 -27.51 74.69 16.94
C THR A 24 -28.00 73.47 16.17
N ILE A 25 -29.00 73.63 15.29
CA ILE A 25 -29.47 72.55 14.40
C ILE A 25 -28.34 72.08 13.45
N SER A 26 -27.56 73.02 12.89
CA SER A 26 -26.43 72.69 12.01
C SER A 26 -25.33 71.90 12.73
N VAL A 27 -24.97 72.31 13.96
CA VAL A 27 -23.97 71.60 14.78
C VAL A 27 -24.49 70.22 15.21
N MET A 28 -25.78 70.11 15.56
CA MET A 28 -26.40 68.83 15.91
C MET A 28 -26.45 67.87 14.71
N LEU A 29 -26.80 68.36 13.51
CA LEU A 29 -26.74 67.58 12.27
C LEU A 29 -25.31 67.13 11.94
N LEU A 30 -24.32 68.02 12.06
CA LEU A 30 -22.91 67.67 11.87
C LEU A 30 -22.46 66.58 12.84
N ALA A 31 -22.82 66.70 14.13
CA ALA A 31 -22.50 65.72 15.15
C ALA A 31 -23.13 64.34 14.85
N ILE A 32 -24.39 64.30 14.41
CA ILE A 32 -25.07 63.06 14.00
C ILE A 32 -24.38 62.44 12.78
N LEU A 33 -24.03 63.23 11.76
CA LEU A 33 -23.32 62.74 10.57
C LEU A 33 -21.93 62.17 10.92
N ILE A 34 -21.20 62.81 11.81
CA ILE A 34 -19.90 62.30 12.32
C ILE A 34 -20.11 60.97 13.06
N LEU A 35 -21.16 60.85 13.88
CA LEU A 35 -21.44 59.64 14.64
C LEU A 35 -21.86 58.46 13.73
N VAL A 36 -22.71 58.71 12.74
CA VAL A 36 -23.13 57.71 11.72
C VAL A 36 -21.95 57.27 10.85
N THR A 37 -21.09 58.18 10.42
CA THR A 37 -19.90 57.84 9.59
C THR A 37 -18.87 57.04 10.39
N LEU A 38 -18.61 57.39 11.66
CA LEU A 38 -17.75 56.61 12.56
C LEU A 38 -18.31 55.20 12.83
N TYR A 39 -19.61 55.06 13.04
CA TYR A 39 -20.25 53.75 13.20
C TYR A 39 -20.12 52.90 11.93
N THR A 40 -20.43 53.48 10.76
CA THR A 40 -20.32 52.80 9.46
C THR A 40 -18.88 52.35 9.17
N ALA A 41 -17.89 53.18 9.51
CA ALA A 41 -16.48 52.82 9.37
C ALA A 41 -16.09 51.64 10.27
N ARG A 42 -16.53 51.62 11.55
CA ARG A 42 -16.27 50.49 12.46
C ARG A 42 -16.95 49.20 11.98
N PHE A 43 -18.21 49.29 11.55
CA PHE A 43 -18.96 48.14 11.03
C PHE A 43 -18.26 47.53 9.80
N LYS A 44 -17.90 48.34 8.80
CA LYS A 44 -17.15 47.85 7.61
C LYS A 44 -15.80 47.23 7.97
N VAL A 45 -15.08 47.77 8.95
CA VAL A 45 -13.81 47.17 9.42
C VAL A 45 -14.06 45.83 10.13
N GLN A 46 -15.18 45.65 10.83
CA GLN A 46 -15.56 44.36 11.40
C GLN A 46 -15.92 43.35 10.31
N GLU A 47 -16.76 43.71 9.33
CA GLU A 47 -17.09 42.85 8.18
C GLU A 47 -15.83 42.43 7.41
N GLN A 48 -14.93 43.37 7.08
CA GLN A 48 -13.67 43.06 6.40
C GLN A 48 -12.78 42.09 7.19
N ARG A 49 -12.75 42.19 8.53
CA ARG A 49 -12.01 41.24 9.38
C ARG A 49 -12.67 39.86 9.38
N ILE A 50 -13.99 39.79 9.49
CA ILE A 50 -14.75 38.53 9.43
C ILE A 50 -14.53 37.85 8.08
N MET A 51 -14.73 38.57 6.97
CA MET A 51 -14.55 38.04 5.61
C MET A 51 -13.12 37.57 5.36
N ARG A 52 -12.10 38.34 5.78
CA ARG A 52 -10.70 37.90 5.62
C ARG A 52 -10.39 36.65 6.45
N ASN A 53 -10.87 36.59 7.69
CA ASN A 53 -10.67 35.40 8.53
C ASN A 53 -11.41 34.18 7.97
N HIS A 54 -12.60 34.36 7.38
CA HIS A 54 -13.34 33.30 6.72
C HIS A 54 -12.62 32.77 5.48
N LEU A 55 -12.12 33.68 4.62
CA LEU A 55 -11.30 33.32 3.45
C LEU A 55 -10.02 32.58 3.87
N ALA A 56 -9.31 33.06 4.89
CA ALA A 56 -8.11 32.40 5.41
C ALA A 56 -8.40 31.00 5.99
N ALA A 57 -9.57 30.79 6.62
CA ALA A 57 -9.99 29.47 7.10
C ALA A 57 -10.35 28.52 5.94
N GLN A 58 -11.04 29.00 4.92
CA GLN A 58 -11.33 28.22 3.70
C GLN A 58 -10.03 27.85 2.96
N GLU A 59 -9.11 28.80 2.81
CA GLU A 59 -7.79 28.59 2.21
C GLU A 59 -6.99 27.54 2.99
N ALA A 60 -6.87 27.69 4.31
CA ALA A 60 -6.17 26.71 5.15
C ALA A 60 -6.79 25.31 5.07
N THR A 61 -8.11 25.20 4.85
CA THR A 61 -8.80 23.91 4.66
C THR A 61 -8.44 23.29 3.31
N MET A 62 -8.54 24.04 2.20
CA MET A 62 -8.14 23.55 0.87
C MET A 62 -6.67 23.14 0.83
N VAL A 63 -5.78 23.88 1.53
CA VAL A 63 -4.36 23.55 1.66
C VAL A 63 -4.16 22.29 2.51
N ALA A 64 -4.93 22.11 3.59
CA ALA A 64 -4.86 20.92 4.44
C ALA A 64 -5.24 19.65 3.66
N ASP A 65 -6.34 19.69 2.89
CA ASP A 65 -6.79 18.56 2.08
C ASP A 65 -5.79 18.26 0.94
N ALA A 66 -5.31 19.28 0.23
CA ALA A 66 -4.31 19.10 -0.82
C ALA A 66 -2.96 18.58 -0.29
N ALA A 67 -2.55 19.02 0.90
CA ALA A 67 -1.36 18.52 1.58
C ALA A 67 -1.54 17.08 2.07
N LEU A 68 -2.74 16.70 2.53
CA LEU A 68 -3.06 15.32 2.88
C LEU A 68 -2.91 14.39 1.68
N GLU A 69 -3.50 14.75 0.54
CA GLU A 69 -3.37 13.98 -0.71
C GLU A 69 -1.91 13.87 -1.17
N ARG A 70 -1.15 14.97 -1.10
CA ARG A 70 0.29 14.98 -1.42
C ARG A 70 1.09 14.03 -0.52
N VAL A 71 0.82 14.02 0.78
CA VAL A 71 1.51 13.19 1.77
C VAL A 71 1.11 11.72 1.64
N ILE A 72 -0.15 11.41 1.32
CA ILE A 72 -0.58 10.03 1.01
C ILE A 72 0.15 9.50 -0.23
N SER A 73 0.34 10.33 -1.28
CA SER A 73 1.17 9.95 -2.44
C SER A 73 2.63 9.71 -2.07
N GLU A 74 3.26 10.59 -1.30
CA GLU A 74 4.65 10.39 -0.84
C GLU A 74 4.81 9.18 0.09
N LEU A 75 3.76 8.76 0.80
CA LEU A 75 3.73 7.52 1.58
C LEU A 75 3.49 6.27 0.74
N ASP A 76 2.83 6.37 -0.42
CA ASP A 76 2.70 5.23 -1.34
C ASP A 76 3.98 5.04 -2.17
N ASP A 77 4.70 6.11 -2.50
CA ASP A 77 6.00 6.04 -3.18
C ASP A 77 7.12 5.44 -2.29
N ASP A 78 7.09 5.73 -0.98
CA ASP A 78 8.04 5.21 0.01
C ASP A 78 7.37 4.87 1.36
N LYS A 79 7.24 3.56 1.60
CA LYS A 79 6.70 2.92 2.81
C LYS A 79 7.79 2.43 3.77
N THR A 80 9.07 2.72 3.52
CA THR A 80 10.19 2.19 4.32
C THR A 80 10.27 2.83 5.70
N ASN A 81 9.91 4.12 5.80
CA ASN A 81 9.80 4.84 7.06
C ASN A 81 8.39 5.43 7.22
N LEU A 82 7.60 4.81 8.11
CA LEU A 82 6.23 5.22 8.42
C LEU A 82 6.13 6.16 9.65
N ASP A 83 7.26 6.60 10.21
CA ASP A 83 7.35 7.46 11.39
C ASP A 83 8.25 8.66 11.09
N ARG A 84 7.64 9.69 10.46
CA ARG A 84 8.37 10.84 9.92
C ARG A 84 7.55 12.12 9.95
N THR A 85 8.24 13.26 9.92
CA THR A 85 7.61 14.57 9.73
C THR A 85 8.02 15.14 8.38
N LEU A 86 7.03 15.55 7.59
CA LEU A 86 7.22 16.23 6.31
C LEU A 86 6.75 17.68 6.45
N SER A 87 7.29 18.59 5.63
CA SER A 87 6.83 19.98 5.60
C SER A 87 7.02 20.54 4.20
N GLY A 88 6.09 21.40 3.78
CA GLY A 88 6.08 21.92 2.43
C GLY A 88 5.24 23.18 2.29
N THR A 89 5.09 23.63 1.05
CA THR A 89 4.21 24.76 0.71
C THR A 89 3.35 24.44 -0.50
N LEU A 90 2.13 24.95 -0.51
CA LEU A 90 1.16 24.86 -1.61
C LEU A 90 0.56 26.25 -1.82
N GLY A 91 0.71 26.84 -3.01
CA GLY A 91 0.17 28.19 -3.29
C GLY A 91 0.75 29.31 -2.41
N GLY A 92 1.91 29.11 -1.77
CA GLY A 92 2.50 30.04 -0.80
C GLY A 92 2.05 29.84 0.65
N ALA A 93 1.03 29.01 0.88
CA ALA A 93 0.64 28.53 2.20
C ALA A 93 1.55 27.39 2.67
N SER A 94 1.87 27.32 3.96
CA SER A 94 2.71 26.27 4.54
C SER A 94 1.92 25.16 5.23
N TYR A 95 2.46 23.95 5.20
CA TYR A 95 1.94 22.81 5.96
C TYR A 95 3.07 22.01 6.60
N THR A 96 2.74 21.35 7.72
CA THR A 96 3.54 20.31 8.34
C THR A 96 2.67 19.06 8.48
N ALA A 97 3.23 17.90 8.14
CA ALA A 97 2.60 16.61 8.25
C ALA A 97 3.37 15.76 9.26
N THR A 98 2.70 15.35 10.33
CA THR A 98 3.24 14.37 11.28
C THR A 98 2.64 13.01 10.93
N ILE A 99 3.51 12.04 10.68
CA ILE A 99 3.15 10.67 10.33
C ILE A 99 3.71 9.77 11.43
N SER A 100 2.86 8.92 12.00
CA SER A 100 3.24 7.95 13.02
C SER A 100 2.56 6.62 12.78
N SER A 101 3.24 5.50 13.03
CA SER A 101 2.71 4.16 12.78
C SER A 101 2.50 3.33 14.04
N GLN A 102 1.60 2.35 13.94
CA GLN A 102 1.43 1.27 14.91
C GLN A 102 1.43 -0.08 14.16
N ARG A 103 2.39 -0.94 14.50
CA ARG A 103 2.53 -2.29 13.95
C ARG A 103 1.63 -3.30 14.67
N PHE A 104 1.10 -4.25 13.91
CA PHE A 104 0.36 -5.42 14.36
C PHE A 104 0.90 -6.65 13.62
N ASP A 105 1.64 -7.51 14.31
CA ASP A 105 2.31 -8.65 13.68
C ASP A 105 1.37 -9.86 13.49
N ASP A 106 0.45 -10.10 14.43
CA ASP A 106 -0.45 -11.26 14.46
C ASP A 106 -1.82 -10.98 13.81
N THR A 107 -1.87 -10.74 12.49
CA THR A 107 -3.15 -10.57 11.77
C THR A 107 -3.39 -11.60 10.67
N LEU A 108 -4.67 -11.82 10.32
CA LEU A 108 -5.09 -12.65 9.18
C LEU A 108 -4.61 -12.14 7.80
N ARG A 109 -3.93 -10.99 7.76
CA ARG A 109 -3.34 -10.34 6.59
C ARG A 109 -1.80 -10.25 6.67
N GLY A 110 -1.17 -10.92 7.63
CA GLY A 110 0.26 -10.76 7.93
C GLY A 110 0.53 -9.56 8.81
N VAL A 111 1.75 -9.02 8.75
CA VAL A 111 2.15 -7.81 9.48
C VAL A 111 1.43 -6.59 8.90
N VAL A 112 0.67 -5.87 9.73
CA VAL A 112 -0.09 -4.68 9.33
C VAL A 112 0.41 -3.45 10.08
N ASP A 113 0.71 -2.38 9.35
CA ASP A 113 1.03 -1.08 9.96
C ASP A 113 -0.16 -0.12 9.78
N ILE A 114 -0.73 0.36 10.88
CA ILE A 114 -1.74 1.42 10.88
C ILE A 114 -1.01 2.76 11.01
N VAL A 115 -1.09 3.58 9.97
CA VAL A 115 -0.40 4.87 9.87
C VAL A 115 -1.39 6.00 10.10
N ASP A 116 -1.07 6.88 11.03
CA ASP A 116 -1.84 8.10 11.31
C ASP A 116 -1.15 9.30 10.67
N VAL A 117 -1.85 9.98 9.76
CA VAL A 117 -1.37 11.18 9.07
C VAL A 117 -2.11 12.39 9.60
N VAL A 118 -1.39 13.26 10.32
CA VAL A 118 -1.92 14.53 10.86
C VAL A 118 -1.29 15.69 10.11
N ILE A 119 -2.08 16.42 9.34
CA ILE A 119 -1.66 17.63 8.62
C ILE A 119 -2.06 18.85 9.43
N SER A 120 -1.14 19.78 9.66
CA SER A 120 -1.42 21.14 10.11
C SER A 120 -1.03 22.12 9.01
N ALA A 121 -2.02 22.70 8.32
CA ALA A 121 -1.83 23.70 7.28
C ALA A 121 -2.22 25.11 7.76
N ARG A 122 -1.63 26.14 7.15
CA ARG A 122 -1.96 27.55 7.37
C ARG A 122 -2.48 28.18 6.07
N SER A 123 -3.12 29.35 6.13
CA SER A 123 -3.27 30.21 4.95
C SER A 123 -1.93 30.86 4.56
N ALA A 124 -1.79 31.32 3.32
CA ALA A 124 -0.59 32.05 2.85
C ALA A 124 -0.37 33.37 3.62
N ASP A 125 -1.44 33.99 4.14
CA ASP A 125 -1.35 35.16 5.02
C ASP A 125 -1.06 34.81 6.50
N GLY A 126 -0.95 33.51 6.83
CA GLY A 126 -0.64 32.97 8.14
C GLY A 126 -1.74 33.10 9.21
N ARG A 127 -2.93 33.62 8.85
CA ARG A 127 -4.02 33.93 9.81
C ARG A 127 -4.99 32.77 10.03
N GLY A 128 -5.21 31.95 9.02
CA GLY A 128 -5.93 30.69 9.12
C GLY A 128 -4.96 29.55 9.49
N GLN A 129 -5.46 28.59 10.26
CA GLN A 129 -4.82 27.31 10.47
C GLN A 129 -5.92 26.24 10.49
N ARG A 130 -5.68 25.10 9.85
CA ARG A 130 -6.58 23.94 9.84
C ARG A 130 -5.78 22.68 10.09
N THR A 131 -6.34 21.77 10.90
CA THR A 131 -5.77 20.45 11.10
C THR A 131 -6.70 19.38 10.54
N VAL A 132 -6.18 18.48 9.72
CA VAL A 132 -6.90 17.30 9.23
C VAL A 132 -6.12 16.03 9.57
N ARG A 133 -6.84 14.94 9.77
CA ARG A 133 -6.31 13.64 10.15
C ARG A 133 -6.92 12.55 9.27
N GLN A 134 -6.11 11.58 8.86
CA GLN A 134 -6.53 10.38 8.12
C GLN A 134 -5.70 9.20 8.59
N GLN A 135 -6.33 8.06 8.84
CA GLN A 135 -5.60 6.81 9.07
C GLN A 135 -5.53 5.97 7.79
N LEU A 136 -4.41 5.31 7.61
CA LEU A 136 -4.08 4.45 6.49
C LEU A 136 -3.67 3.08 7.03
N ALA A 137 -3.90 2.02 6.27
CA ALA A 137 -3.36 0.69 6.54
C ALA A 137 -2.32 0.36 5.47
N VAL A 138 -1.12 -0.02 5.90
CA VAL A 138 -0.10 -0.61 5.03
C VAL A 138 -0.15 -2.13 5.22
N LEU A 139 -0.49 -2.83 4.13
CA LEU A 139 -0.64 -4.29 4.11
C LEU A 139 0.39 -4.89 3.14
N PRO A 140 1.00 -6.04 3.45
CA PRO A 140 1.78 -6.80 2.48
C PRO A 140 0.83 -7.51 1.50
N ILE A 141 1.31 -7.74 0.28
CA ILE A 141 0.62 -8.53 -0.75
C ILE A 141 0.68 -10.01 -0.41
N ILE A 142 1.82 -10.46 0.14
CA ILE A 142 2.09 -11.83 0.57
C ILE A 142 2.06 -11.83 2.09
N ARG A 143 1.17 -12.63 2.69
CA ARG A 143 0.84 -12.54 4.13
C ARG A 143 1.99 -12.98 5.03
N SER A 144 2.71 -14.02 4.61
CA SER A 144 3.88 -14.57 5.29
C SER A 144 4.88 -15.07 4.25
N ALA A 145 6.15 -15.11 4.63
CA ALA A 145 7.15 -15.80 3.83
C ALA A 145 6.77 -17.30 3.74
N PRO A 146 6.95 -17.96 2.59
CA PRO A 146 6.82 -19.41 2.49
C PRO A 146 7.73 -20.15 3.46
N ASP A 147 7.17 -21.06 4.27
CA ASP A 147 7.93 -21.91 5.19
C ASP A 147 8.58 -23.13 4.49
N THR A 148 8.30 -23.33 3.21
CA THR A 148 8.87 -24.39 2.36
C THR A 148 9.36 -23.81 1.02
N PRO A 149 10.48 -24.31 0.45
CA PRO A 149 10.88 -23.97 -0.91
C PRO A 149 9.96 -24.53 -1.99
N VAL A 150 9.21 -25.62 -1.72
CA VAL A 150 8.25 -26.19 -2.68
C VAL A 150 6.91 -26.48 -2.01
N ALA A 151 5.82 -25.92 -2.57
CA ALA A 151 4.46 -26.27 -2.19
C ALA A 151 3.56 -26.57 -3.40
N VAL A 152 2.92 -27.74 -3.44
CA VAL A 152 2.00 -28.11 -4.53
C VAL A 152 0.66 -28.57 -3.97
N ARG A 153 -0.43 -27.91 -4.40
CA ARG A 153 -1.77 -28.43 -4.16
C ARG A 153 -2.03 -29.58 -5.13
N GLY A 154 -2.08 -30.79 -4.59
CA GLY A 154 -2.21 -32.05 -5.32
C GLY A 154 -0.93 -32.88 -5.18
N SER A 155 -0.60 -33.67 -6.20
CA SER A 155 0.50 -34.64 -6.14
C SER A 155 1.74 -34.16 -6.90
N MET A 156 2.92 -34.61 -6.46
CA MET A 156 4.20 -34.33 -7.12
C MET A 156 4.88 -35.63 -7.57
N ASN A 157 4.48 -36.15 -8.74
CA ASN A 157 5.18 -37.28 -9.36
C ASN A 157 6.34 -36.77 -10.23
N VAL A 158 7.58 -37.04 -9.79
CA VAL A 158 8.79 -36.57 -10.48
C VAL A 158 9.52 -37.73 -11.15
N SER A 159 9.31 -37.86 -12.46
CA SER A 159 10.08 -38.77 -13.32
C SER A 159 11.40 -38.16 -13.83
N GLY A 160 11.65 -36.88 -13.55
CA GLY A 160 12.83 -36.13 -13.98
C GLY A 160 13.94 -36.11 -12.93
N ASN A 161 14.83 -35.11 -13.03
CA ASN A 161 15.75 -34.78 -11.94
C ASN A 161 15.14 -33.66 -11.09
N PHE A 162 15.49 -33.57 -9.81
CA PHE A 162 15.22 -32.38 -9.01
C PHE A 162 16.25 -32.26 -7.88
N LYS A 163 16.49 -31.03 -7.42
CA LYS A 163 17.28 -30.74 -6.22
C LYS A 163 16.57 -29.67 -5.41
N VAL A 164 16.16 -30.02 -4.19
CA VAL A 164 15.50 -29.06 -3.28
C VAL A 164 16.32 -28.93 -2.01
N ALA A 165 16.86 -27.74 -1.75
CA ALA A 165 17.50 -27.44 -0.47
C ALA A 165 16.43 -26.98 0.52
N ALA A 166 16.23 -27.75 1.58
CA ALA A 166 15.19 -27.54 2.59
C ALA A 166 15.25 -26.15 3.24
N ASN A 167 14.10 -25.64 3.69
CA ASN A 167 14.09 -24.68 4.79
C ASN A 167 14.54 -25.42 6.06
N PRO A 168 15.67 -25.08 6.70
CA PRO A 168 16.17 -25.81 7.87
C PRO A 168 15.22 -25.80 9.08
N ASN A 169 14.26 -24.86 9.11
CA ASN A 169 13.31 -24.69 10.22
C ASN A 169 11.84 -24.73 9.76
N GLY A 170 11.55 -25.25 8.57
CA GLY A 170 10.20 -25.17 7.99
C GLY A 170 9.15 -26.06 8.67
N GLY A 171 9.58 -27.13 9.34
CA GLY A 171 8.74 -27.94 10.22
C GLY A 171 8.75 -27.49 11.70
N GLY A 172 9.39 -26.35 12.00
CA GLY A 172 9.76 -25.92 13.35
C GLY A 172 11.28 -25.85 13.54
N ASP A 173 11.73 -25.34 14.70
CA ASP A 173 13.15 -25.12 15.00
C ASP A 173 13.98 -26.41 14.86
N GLY A 174 14.95 -26.40 13.93
CA GLY A 174 15.79 -27.55 13.58
C GLY A 174 15.09 -28.68 12.79
N VAL A 175 13.86 -28.49 12.32
CA VAL A 175 13.12 -29.46 11.50
C VAL A 175 13.11 -29.02 10.04
N PRO A 176 13.90 -29.67 9.16
CA PRO A 176 13.94 -29.29 7.75
C PRO A 176 12.61 -29.60 7.04
N LEU A 177 12.17 -28.71 6.15
CA LEU A 177 11.05 -28.92 5.24
C LEU A 177 11.44 -28.51 3.82
N SER A 178 11.37 -29.44 2.89
CA SER A 178 11.70 -29.26 1.47
C SER A 178 10.45 -29.15 0.61
N ILE A 179 9.45 -30.00 0.86
CA ILE A 179 8.29 -30.17 0.00
C ILE A 179 7.04 -30.31 0.87
N TRP A 180 6.01 -29.54 0.58
CA TRP A 180 4.70 -29.63 1.24
C TRP A 180 3.60 -29.82 0.19
N THR A 181 2.76 -30.84 0.34
CA THR A 181 1.73 -31.17 -0.66
C THR A 181 0.46 -31.75 -0.05
N SER A 182 -0.66 -31.59 -0.76
CA SER A 182 -1.97 -32.14 -0.33
C SER A 182 -2.26 -33.54 -0.87
N GLY A 183 -1.33 -34.16 -1.59
CA GLY A 183 -1.41 -35.51 -2.14
C GLY A 183 -0.05 -36.18 -2.14
N ASP A 184 0.09 -37.35 -2.76
CA ASP A 184 1.35 -38.09 -2.77
C ASP A 184 2.49 -37.34 -3.48
N VAL A 185 3.69 -37.40 -2.90
CA VAL A 185 4.94 -37.17 -3.61
C VAL A 185 5.47 -38.53 -4.08
N ASP A 186 6.01 -38.62 -5.30
CA ASP A 186 6.54 -39.86 -5.85
C ASP A 186 7.84 -39.60 -6.63
N ILE A 187 8.97 -39.99 -6.03
CA ILE A 187 10.32 -39.81 -6.58
C ILE A 187 10.67 -41.00 -7.49
N ASN A 188 10.13 -41.00 -8.70
CA ASN A 188 10.42 -42.00 -9.73
C ASN A 188 11.76 -41.80 -10.44
N GLY A 189 12.25 -40.55 -10.49
CA GLY A 189 13.44 -40.13 -11.21
C GLY A 189 14.75 -40.26 -10.42
N SER A 190 15.63 -39.28 -10.57
CA SER A 190 16.97 -39.23 -9.94
C SER A 190 17.13 -38.07 -8.96
N GLY A 191 16.03 -37.45 -8.53
CA GLY A 191 16.06 -36.24 -7.72
C GLY A 191 16.25 -36.49 -6.22
N SER A 192 16.74 -35.47 -5.54
CA SER A 192 17.09 -35.48 -4.12
C SER A 192 16.63 -34.20 -3.40
N THR A 193 16.30 -34.31 -2.13
CA THR A 193 16.23 -33.17 -1.19
C THR A 193 17.45 -33.18 -0.28
N CYS A 194 17.83 -32.03 0.28
CA CYS A 194 19.11 -31.88 0.98
C CYS A 194 19.16 -30.64 1.89
N GLY A 195 20.21 -30.56 2.71
CA GLY A 195 20.56 -29.35 3.44
C GLY A 195 21.11 -28.25 2.55
N GLN A 196 21.18 -27.04 3.11
CA GLN A 196 21.65 -25.83 2.43
C GLN A 196 23.13 -25.94 1.98
N GLN A 197 23.98 -26.54 2.83
CA GLN A 197 25.40 -26.73 2.54
C GLN A 197 25.59 -27.79 1.44
N GLU A 198 24.88 -28.92 1.53
CA GLU A 198 24.93 -29.99 0.55
C GLU A 198 24.49 -29.50 -0.83
N PHE A 199 23.51 -28.60 -0.90
CA PHE A 199 23.10 -27.96 -2.16
C PHE A 199 24.19 -27.05 -2.73
N GLU A 200 24.75 -26.16 -1.91
CA GLU A 200 25.77 -25.19 -2.37
C GLU A 200 27.11 -25.86 -2.75
N GLU A 201 27.45 -26.99 -2.11
CA GLU A 201 28.60 -27.82 -2.48
C GLU A 201 28.33 -28.80 -3.63
N GLY A 202 27.09 -28.89 -4.14
CA GLY A 202 26.70 -29.81 -5.21
C GLY A 202 26.61 -31.29 -4.79
N ARG A 203 26.41 -31.56 -3.50
CA ARG A 203 26.48 -32.86 -2.82
C ARG A 203 25.12 -33.43 -2.35
N CYS A 204 23.98 -32.86 -2.76
CA CYS A 204 22.65 -33.40 -2.40
C CYS A 204 22.53 -34.91 -2.65
N ASP A 205 23.03 -35.39 -3.78
CA ASP A 205 22.99 -36.82 -4.17
C ASP A 205 23.98 -37.70 -3.38
N SER A 206 24.75 -37.13 -2.43
CA SER A 206 25.70 -37.85 -1.58
C SER A 206 25.25 -37.93 -0.11
N ASN A 207 24.44 -36.97 0.34
CA ASN A 207 23.80 -36.97 1.66
C ASN A 207 22.37 -36.40 1.54
N PRO A 208 21.45 -37.11 0.85
CA PRO A 208 20.08 -36.65 0.71
C PRO A 208 19.32 -36.74 2.03
N PHE A 209 18.27 -35.94 2.18
CA PHE A 209 17.23 -36.15 3.19
C PHE A 209 16.13 -37.09 2.66
N SER A 210 15.74 -36.89 1.40
CA SER A 210 14.85 -37.76 0.63
C SER A 210 15.44 -37.99 -0.77
N GLU A 211 15.31 -39.21 -1.28
CA GLU A 211 15.68 -39.59 -2.65
C GLU A 211 14.78 -40.73 -3.17
N ARG A 212 15.09 -41.28 -4.35
CA ARG A 212 14.30 -42.37 -4.92
C ARG A 212 14.30 -43.61 -4.02
N GLY A 213 13.14 -43.91 -3.45
CA GLY A 213 12.93 -45.09 -2.61
C GLY A 213 13.27 -44.88 -1.13
N ASP A 214 13.69 -43.66 -0.75
CA ASP A 214 13.85 -43.25 0.65
C ASP A 214 13.16 -41.88 0.86
N HIS A 215 11.99 -41.89 1.49
CA HIS A 215 11.23 -40.69 1.82
C HIS A 215 11.55 -40.27 3.25
N GLY A 216 12.31 -39.19 3.38
CA GLY A 216 12.65 -38.55 4.64
C GLY A 216 11.51 -37.69 5.19
N VAL A 217 11.69 -37.27 6.44
CA VAL A 217 10.73 -36.43 7.18
C VAL A 217 10.67 -34.97 6.71
N ASP A 218 11.51 -34.59 5.74
CA ASP A 218 11.54 -33.26 5.14
C ASP A 218 10.52 -33.10 3.99
N ILE A 219 9.83 -34.18 3.62
CA ILE A 219 8.68 -34.16 2.72
C ILE A 219 7.41 -34.35 3.56
N LEU A 220 6.55 -33.33 3.55
CA LEU A 220 5.23 -33.37 4.14
C LEU A 220 4.20 -33.56 3.02
N ASP A 221 3.95 -34.81 2.66
CA ASP A 221 2.96 -35.21 1.66
C ASP A 221 1.62 -35.62 2.28
N ASN A 222 0.58 -35.66 1.44
CA ASN A 222 -0.79 -36.01 1.83
C ASN A 222 -1.36 -35.24 3.04
N ASP A 223 -0.85 -34.04 3.34
CA ASP A 223 -1.13 -33.36 4.60
C ASP A 223 -2.58 -32.84 4.64
N PRO A 224 -3.42 -33.30 5.61
CA PRO A 224 -4.78 -32.79 5.79
C PRO A 224 -4.85 -31.31 6.16
N ASN A 225 -3.73 -30.70 6.58
CA ASN A 225 -3.62 -29.28 6.91
C ASN A 225 -3.12 -28.43 5.72
N PHE A 226 -2.81 -29.04 4.57
CA PHE A 226 -2.47 -28.29 3.36
C PHE A 226 -3.63 -27.38 2.95
N PRO A 227 -3.39 -26.09 2.62
CA PRO A 227 -4.45 -25.13 2.38
C PRO A 227 -5.36 -25.48 1.18
N ASP A 228 -6.66 -25.49 1.45
CA ASP A 228 -7.75 -25.64 0.48
C ASP A 228 -7.81 -24.53 -0.60
N ASP A 229 -7.02 -23.47 -0.45
CA ASP A 229 -6.77 -22.48 -1.49
C ASP A 229 -5.38 -21.87 -1.28
N LEU A 230 -4.41 -22.31 -2.09
CA LEU A 230 -3.02 -21.84 -1.97
C LEU A 230 -2.84 -20.36 -2.36
N LEU A 231 -3.74 -19.81 -3.21
CA LEU A 231 -3.75 -18.37 -3.50
C LEU A 231 -4.27 -17.59 -2.28
N GLU A 232 -5.31 -18.09 -1.62
CA GLU A 232 -5.80 -17.48 -0.39
C GLU A 232 -4.79 -17.60 0.75
N TYR A 233 -4.15 -18.76 0.90
CA TYR A 233 -3.10 -19.00 1.88
C TYR A 233 -2.00 -17.94 1.78
N LEU A 234 -1.46 -17.73 0.58
CA LEU A 234 -0.30 -16.87 0.36
C LEU A 234 -0.64 -15.37 0.29
N PHE A 235 -1.76 -14.99 -0.35
CA PHE A 235 -2.11 -13.58 -0.63
C PHE A 235 -3.35 -13.07 0.14
N GLY A 236 -4.08 -13.94 0.84
CA GLY A 236 -5.37 -13.60 1.44
C GLY A 236 -6.45 -13.24 0.41
N VAL A 237 -6.31 -13.70 -0.83
CA VAL A 237 -7.29 -13.51 -1.91
C VAL A 237 -7.70 -14.90 -2.42
N PRO A 238 -8.99 -15.29 -2.30
CA PRO A 238 -9.48 -16.55 -2.84
C PRO A 238 -9.18 -16.70 -4.34
N SER A 239 -8.90 -17.92 -4.77
CA SER A 239 -8.69 -18.28 -6.17
C SER A 239 -9.88 -17.92 -7.07
N SER A 240 -11.09 -17.76 -6.50
CA SER A 240 -12.28 -17.26 -7.22
C SER A 240 -12.25 -15.74 -7.49
N GLN A 241 -11.39 -14.98 -6.80
CA GLN A 241 -11.23 -13.53 -6.92
C GLN A 241 -9.84 -13.15 -7.48
N TRP A 242 -9.16 -14.07 -8.16
CA TRP A 242 -7.78 -13.91 -8.67
C TRP A 242 -7.57 -12.63 -9.50
N GLN A 243 -8.60 -12.12 -10.18
CA GLN A 243 -8.55 -10.88 -10.94
C GLN A 243 -8.26 -9.65 -10.05
N SER A 244 -8.72 -9.66 -8.78
CA SER A 244 -8.45 -8.60 -7.82
C SER A 244 -6.99 -8.58 -7.38
N LEU A 245 -6.37 -9.77 -7.24
CA LEU A 245 -4.94 -9.92 -7.00
C LEU A 245 -4.14 -9.50 -8.24
N LYS A 246 -4.51 -9.94 -9.44
CA LYS A 246 -3.91 -9.48 -10.69
C LYS A 246 -3.91 -7.96 -10.84
N ALA A 247 -5.00 -7.30 -10.43
CA ALA A 247 -5.11 -5.84 -10.46
C ALA A 247 -4.22 -5.12 -9.44
N SER A 248 -3.67 -5.81 -8.43
CA SER A 248 -2.72 -5.24 -7.46
C SER A 248 -1.25 -5.43 -7.84
N ALA A 249 -0.97 -6.16 -8.92
CA ALA A 249 0.38 -6.38 -9.46
C ALA A 249 1.07 -5.06 -9.81
N SER A 250 2.33 -4.92 -9.40
CA SER A 250 3.20 -3.79 -9.78
C SER A 250 3.45 -3.77 -11.29
N GLN A 251 3.42 -4.93 -11.95
CA GLN A 251 3.59 -5.07 -13.39
C GLN A 251 2.79 -6.26 -13.91
N ILE A 252 2.11 -6.10 -15.05
CA ILE A 252 1.47 -7.20 -15.79
C ILE A 252 2.20 -7.36 -17.13
N VAL A 253 2.67 -8.57 -17.43
CA VAL A 253 3.46 -8.88 -18.65
C VAL A 253 2.88 -10.07 -19.42
N PRO A 254 3.03 -10.12 -20.75
CA PRO A 254 2.57 -11.25 -21.56
C PRO A 254 3.45 -12.51 -21.40
N ASN A 255 4.71 -12.34 -20.98
CA ASN A 255 5.71 -13.39 -20.78
C ASN A 255 6.86 -12.85 -19.91
N CYS A 256 7.81 -13.70 -19.56
CA CYS A 256 8.96 -13.35 -18.72
C CYS A 256 10.15 -12.69 -19.48
N SER A 257 10.03 -12.39 -20.77
CA SER A 257 11.18 -11.95 -21.60
C SER A 257 11.63 -10.51 -21.34
N SER A 258 10.81 -9.66 -20.72
CA SER A 258 11.21 -8.31 -20.29
C SER A 258 11.84 -8.26 -18.89
N LEU A 259 11.77 -9.36 -18.13
CA LEU A 259 12.23 -9.43 -16.75
C LEU A 259 13.75 -9.66 -16.71
N ASN A 260 14.39 -9.12 -15.68
CA ASN A 260 15.85 -9.09 -15.53
C ASN A 260 16.24 -8.88 -14.05
N THR A 261 17.55 -8.81 -13.76
CA THR A 261 18.08 -8.67 -12.38
C THR A 261 17.68 -7.39 -11.65
N ALA A 262 17.20 -6.35 -12.34
CA ALA A 262 16.66 -5.13 -11.73
C ALA A 262 15.12 -5.15 -11.58
N SER A 263 14.45 -6.24 -11.98
CA SER A 263 13.00 -6.42 -11.78
C SER A 263 12.71 -6.75 -10.31
N THR A 264 11.68 -6.14 -9.72
CA THR A 264 11.33 -6.33 -8.30
C THR A 264 9.83 -6.12 -8.07
N GLY A 265 9.32 -6.64 -6.96
CA GLY A 265 7.92 -6.52 -6.57
C GLY A 265 7.02 -7.63 -7.13
N PHE A 266 5.71 -7.41 -7.05
CA PHE A 266 4.70 -8.39 -7.45
C PHE A 266 4.37 -8.27 -8.94
N ILE A 267 4.63 -9.34 -9.69
CA ILE A 267 4.58 -9.39 -11.16
C ILE A 267 3.60 -10.47 -11.60
N TRP A 268 2.69 -10.13 -12.50
CA TRP A 268 1.71 -11.06 -13.05
C TRP A 268 2.00 -11.35 -14.53
N VAL A 269 2.18 -12.62 -14.87
CA VAL A 269 2.52 -13.10 -16.22
C VAL A 269 1.30 -13.79 -16.82
N THR A 270 0.80 -13.29 -17.95
CA THR A 270 -0.46 -13.78 -18.58
C THR A 270 -0.24 -14.80 -19.71
N GLY A 271 0.88 -15.53 -19.66
CA GLY A 271 1.36 -16.39 -20.74
C GLY A 271 2.68 -17.06 -20.36
N SER A 272 3.24 -17.86 -21.28
CA SER A 272 4.37 -18.75 -20.94
C SER A 272 5.59 -17.98 -20.44
N CYS A 273 6.14 -18.43 -19.32
CA CYS A 273 7.30 -17.83 -18.67
C CYS A 273 8.59 -18.54 -19.11
N ALA A 274 9.23 -17.99 -20.15
CA ALA A 274 10.58 -18.37 -20.58
C ALA A 274 11.50 -17.14 -20.51
N PRO A 275 12.18 -16.90 -19.38
CA PRO A 275 13.06 -15.75 -19.22
C PRO A 275 14.36 -15.90 -20.02
N GLY A 276 14.88 -14.79 -20.55
CA GLY A 276 16.15 -14.76 -21.31
C GLY A 276 17.41 -14.63 -20.43
N GLY A 277 17.25 -14.49 -19.12
CA GLY A 277 18.32 -14.26 -18.15
C GLY A 277 17.78 -14.25 -16.71
N SER A 278 18.66 -14.10 -15.72
CA SER A 278 18.30 -14.06 -14.30
C SER A 278 17.34 -12.91 -13.95
N ILE A 279 16.47 -13.14 -12.97
CA ILE A 279 15.43 -12.18 -12.54
C ILE A 279 15.58 -11.86 -11.05
N GLY A 280 15.52 -10.56 -10.74
CA GLY A 280 15.66 -10.03 -9.38
C GLY A 280 17.06 -10.17 -8.79
N SER A 281 17.20 -9.79 -7.53
CA SER A 281 18.37 -10.00 -6.68
C SER A 281 17.94 -10.41 -5.27
N PRO A 282 18.85 -10.85 -4.37
CA PRO A 282 18.53 -11.12 -2.97
C PRO A 282 17.84 -9.94 -2.27
N GLU A 283 18.31 -8.71 -2.52
CA GLU A 283 17.83 -7.46 -1.91
C GLU A 283 16.57 -6.91 -2.60
N ASN A 284 16.43 -7.17 -3.90
CA ASN A 284 15.30 -6.75 -4.73
C ASN A 284 14.68 -7.97 -5.43
N PRO A 285 14.01 -8.85 -4.66
CA PRO A 285 13.44 -10.07 -5.20
C PRO A 285 12.14 -9.80 -5.97
N VAL A 286 11.65 -10.83 -6.66
CA VAL A 286 10.35 -10.83 -7.34
C VAL A 286 9.36 -11.79 -6.69
N ALA A 287 8.06 -11.51 -6.79
CA ALA A 287 7.02 -12.51 -6.67
C ALA A 287 6.28 -12.60 -8.00
N ILE A 288 6.48 -13.70 -8.72
CA ILE A 288 5.95 -13.92 -10.07
C ILE A 288 4.76 -14.88 -9.97
N VAL A 289 3.58 -14.45 -10.43
CA VAL A 289 2.46 -15.36 -10.70
C VAL A 289 2.37 -15.60 -12.20
N VAL A 290 2.40 -16.87 -12.62
CA VAL A 290 2.22 -17.30 -14.01
C VAL A 290 0.81 -17.87 -14.16
N GLU A 291 -0.05 -17.13 -14.85
CA GLU A 291 -1.47 -17.44 -15.05
C GLU A 291 -1.66 -18.44 -16.19
N SER A 292 -2.01 -19.68 -15.83
CA SER A 292 -2.48 -20.75 -16.74
C SER A 292 -1.61 -20.89 -18.00
N ALA A 293 -0.30 -21.02 -17.78
CA ALA A 293 0.70 -21.15 -18.84
C ALA A 293 1.95 -21.87 -18.34
N ASP A 294 2.74 -22.39 -19.29
CA ASP A 294 3.98 -23.12 -19.00
C ASP A 294 5.06 -22.21 -18.41
N VAL A 295 5.84 -22.77 -17.47
CA VAL A 295 7.12 -22.21 -17.02
C VAL A 295 8.25 -23.05 -17.60
N GLN A 296 9.14 -22.43 -18.38
CA GLN A 296 10.26 -23.09 -19.05
C GLN A 296 11.53 -22.25 -18.92
N ILE A 297 12.25 -22.43 -17.81
CA ILE A 297 13.50 -21.72 -17.51
C ILE A 297 14.66 -22.58 -18.01
N ASN A 298 15.56 -22.00 -18.81
CA ASN A 298 16.62 -22.75 -19.49
C ASN A 298 17.99 -22.05 -19.35
N GLY A 299 19.06 -22.83 -19.22
CA GLY A 299 20.41 -22.33 -19.00
C GLY A 299 20.62 -21.89 -17.53
N ASN A 300 21.77 -21.29 -17.23
CA ASN A 300 22.15 -20.87 -15.87
C ASN A 300 21.39 -19.61 -15.38
N VAL A 301 20.07 -19.60 -15.53
CA VAL A 301 19.16 -18.55 -15.09
C VAL A 301 18.84 -18.75 -13.61
N VAL A 302 19.01 -17.70 -12.81
CA VAL A 302 18.61 -17.66 -11.41
C VAL A 302 17.42 -16.72 -11.25
N ILE A 303 16.35 -17.17 -10.60
CA ILE A 303 15.29 -16.27 -10.14
C ILE A 303 15.42 -16.12 -8.62
N HIS A 304 15.67 -14.90 -8.16
CA HIS A 304 15.61 -14.55 -6.75
C HIS A 304 14.18 -14.13 -6.41
N GLY A 305 13.39 -15.07 -5.89
CA GLY A 305 11.98 -14.79 -5.68
C GLY A 305 11.10 -15.93 -5.24
N LEU A 306 9.80 -15.60 -5.21
CA LEU A 306 8.69 -16.55 -5.19
C LEU A 306 8.18 -16.72 -6.63
N LEU A 307 8.09 -17.95 -7.12
CA LEU A 307 7.40 -18.29 -8.35
C LEU A 307 6.12 -19.06 -8.03
N PHE A 308 4.97 -18.61 -8.54
CA PHE A 308 3.70 -19.30 -8.40
C PHE A 308 3.12 -19.69 -9.77
N ALA A 309 3.10 -20.98 -10.07
CA ALA A 309 2.35 -21.54 -11.19
C ALA A 309 0.84 -21.59 -10.82
N PHE A 310 0.08 -20.61 -11.31
CA PHE A 310 -1.33 -20.42 -10.96
C PHE A 310 -2.24 -20.84 -12.11
N THR A 311 -2.87 -22.01 -11.99
CA THR A 311 -3.95 -22.46 -12.87
C THR A 311 -5.27 -21.89 -12.39
N ARG A 312 -6.02 -21.19 -13.25
CA ARG A 312 -7.30 -20.57 -12.85
C ARG A 312 -8.34 -21.64 -12.49
N PRO A 313 -9.35 -21.33 -11.64
CA PRO A 313 -10.38 -22.30 -11.25
C PRO A 313 -11.16 -22.91 -12.42
N ASP A 314 -11.43 -22.12 -13.46
CA ASP A 314 -12.17 -22.52 -14.67
C ASP A 314 -11.30 -23.24 -15.71
N ASP A 315 -9.97 -23.22 -15.54
CA ASP A 315 -9.06 -23.92 -16.42
C ASP A 315 -8.97 -25.40 -16.06
N LEU A 316 -8.83 -26.29 -17.05
CA LEU A 316 -8.70 -27.75 -16.86
C LEU A 316 -7.40 -28.29 -17.47
N ASN A 317 -6.56 -27.44 -18.04
CA ASN A 317 -5.28 -27.84 -18.60
C ASN A 317 -4.24 -28.10 -17.51
N THR A 318 -3.23 -28.90 -17.85
CA THR A 318 -2.01 -29.10 -17.06
C THR A 318 -0.86 -28.40 -17.77
N TYR A 319 -0.11 -27.57 -17.04
CA TYR A 319 1.01 -26.79 -17.57
C TYR A 319 2.36 -27.38 -17.15
N ASP A 320 3.36 -27.23 -18.00
CA ASP A 320 4.73 -27.64 -17.70
C ASP A 320 5.36 -26.68 -16.66
N LEU A 321 6.05 -27.24 -15.66
CA LEU A 321 6.99 -26.50 -14.81
C LEU A 321 8.38 -27.13 -15.01
N LYS A 322 9.22 -26.49 -15.83
CA LYS A 322 10.49 -27.03 -16.28
C LYS A 322 11.61 -26.02 -16.06
N LEU A 323 12.62 -26.46 -15.34
CA LEU A 323 13.93 -25.84 -15.23
C LEU A 323 14.92 -26.77 -15.94
N ASN A 324 15.83 -26.24 -16.75
CA ASN A 324 16.81 -27.03 -17.50
C ASN A 324 18.19 -26.33 -17.52
N GLY A 325 19.26 -27.13 -17.53
CA GLY A 325 20.60 -26.65 -17.87
C GLY A 325 21.19 -25.68 -16.85
N GLY A 326 21.02 -25.97 -15.55
CA GLY A 326 21.53 -25.14 -14.44
C GLY A 326 20.59 -24.01 -14.01
N ALA A 327 19.35 -24.00 -14.51
CA ALA A 327 18.32 -23.07 -14.08
C ALA A 327 17.90 -23.40 -12.64
N ARG A 328 17.89 -22.40 -11.75
CA ARG A 328 17.50 -22.58 -10.34
C ARG A 328 16.70 -21.42 -9.78
N ILE A 329 15.93 -21.68 -8.73
CA ILE A 329 15.14 -20.67 -8.01
C ILE A 329 15.71 -20.52 -6.59
N GLU A 330 16.06 -19.29 -6.22
CA GLU A 330 16.53 -18.89 -4.89
C GLU A 330 15.36 -18.25 -4.17
N GLY A 331 14.72 -18.97 -3.24
CA GLY A 331 13.46 -18.58 -2.63
C GLY A 331 12.47 -19.75 -2.59
N ALA A 332 11.33 -19.63 -3.27
CA ALA A 332 10.28 -20.65 -3.23
C ALA A 332 9.52 -20.80 -4.55
N VAL A 333 8.97 -21.99 -4.77
CA VAL A 333 8.10 -22.36 -5.89
C VAL A 333 6.78 -22.91 -5.36
N MET A 334 5.68 -22.43 -5.89
CA MET A 334 4.34 -22.89 -5.55
C MET A 334 3.55 -23.27 -6.80
N ALA A 335 2.62 -24.21 -6.66
CA ALA A 335 1.64 -24.54 -7.69
C ALA A 335 0.28 -24.87 -7.05
N ASN A 336 -0.81 -24.28 -7.56
CA ASN A 336 -2.16 -24.51 -7.01
C ASN A 336 -2.87 -25.74 -7.62
N ARG A 337 -2.16 -26.48 -8.49
CA ARG A 337 -2.50 -27.78 -9.08
C ARG A 337 -1.22 -28.52 -9.45
N ASP A 338 -1.32 -29.82 -9.66
CA ASP A 338 -0.27 -30.69 -10.22
C ASP A 338 0.41 -30.05 -11.45
N PRO A 339 1.69 -29.65 -11.36
CA PRO A 339 2.45 -29.23 -12.52
C PRO A 339 3.00 -30.44 -13.27
N LYS A 340 3.15 -30.33 -14.59
CA LYS A 340 3.81 -31.38 -15.37
C LYS A 340 5.34 -31.25 -15.27
N LEU A 341 5.93 -32.10 -14.44
CA LEU A 341 7.37 -32.12 -14.14
C LEU A 341 8.18 -33.09 -15.03
N SER A 342 7.54 -33.77 -15.99
CA SER A 342 8.20 -34.74 -16.86
C SER A 342 9.29 -34.06 -17.73
N ASN A 343 10.55 -34.48 -17.55
CA ASN A 343 11.73 -34.14 -18.35
C ASN A 343 12.43 -32.79 -18.03
N GLY A 344 12.27 -32.23 -16.83
CA GLY A 344 13.09 -31.11 -16.34
C GLY A 344 14.06 -31.51 -15.21
N SER A 345 14.95 -30.59 -14.84
CA SER A 345 15.72 -30.57 -13.58
C SER A 345 15.22 -29.44 -12.68
N LEU A 346 14.23 -29.72 -11.81
CA LEU A 346 13.70 -28.71 -10.89
C LEU A 346 14.72 -28.43 -9.77
N GLU A 347 15.45 -27.31 -9.85
CA GLU A 347 16.39 -26.89 -8.81
C GLU A 347 15.85 -25.69 -8.02
N VAL A 348 15.64 -25.87 -6.71
CA VAL A 348 15.14 -24.82 -5.81
C VAL A 348 15.94 -24.83 -4.51
N ARG A 349 16.48 -23.67 -4.11
CA ARG A 349 17.10 -23.48 -2.80
C ARG A 349 16.23 -22.53 -1.98
N TYR A 350 15.78 -22.98 -0.81
CA TYR A 350 15.15 -22.08 0.15
C TYR A 350 16.13 -20.96 0.52
N SER A 351 15.71 -19.70 0.33
CA SER A 351 16.51 -18.53 0.69
C SER A 351 15.72 -17.65 1.66
N GLN A 352 16.10 -17.71 2.95
CA GLN A 352 15.46 -16.92 4.00
C GLN A 352 15.58 -15.42 3.75
N GLU A 353 16.73 -14.95 3.23
CA GLU A 353 16.96 -13.54 2.87
C GLU A 353 15.96 -13.07 1.80
N VAL A 354 15.89 -13.78 0.68
CA VAL A 354 14.95 -13.47 -0.42
C VAL A 354 13.50 -13.44 0.10
N LEU A 355 13.07 -14.47 0.83
CA LEU A 355 11.68 -14.59 1.24
C LEU A 355 11.31 -13.58 2.35
N THR A 356 12.27 -13.20 3.21
CA THR A 356 12.11 -12.08 4.16
C THR A 356 11.99 -10.74 3.42
N ASN A 357 12.80 -10.52 2.37
CA ASN A 357 12.73 -9.31 1.57
C ASN A 357 11.41 -9.22 0.77
N ILE A 358 10.81 -10.34 0.35
CA ILE A 358 9.49 -10.36 -0.30
C ILE A 358 8.35 -9.87 0.61
N VAL A 359 8.42 -10.08 1.94
CA VAL A 359 7.38 -9.61 2.86
C VAL A 359 7.66 -8.24 3.49
N THR A 360 8.94 -7.83 3.57
CA THR A 360 9.34 -6.56 4.21
C THR A 360 9.55 -5.40 3.23
N ASN A 361 9.95 -5.67 1.98
CA ASN A 361 10.26 -4.62 1.00
C ASN A 361 9.00 -3.84 0.59
N ASP A 362 9.14 -2.51 0.55
CA ASP A 362 8.16 -1.52 0.08
C ASP A 362 7.34 -1.96 -1.14
N LYS A 363 8.00 -2.57 -2.15
CA LYS A 363 7.36 -2.90 -3.44
C LYS A 363 6.32 -4.01 -3.34
N PHE A 364 6.33 -4.77 -2.25
CA PHE A 364 5.32 -5.78 -1.90
C PHE A 364 4.28 -5.29 -0.90
N ARG A 365 4.34 -4.02 -0.47
CA ARG A 365 3.38 -3.41 0.46
C ARG A 365 2.46 -2.44 -0.28
N ARG A 366 1.22 -2.31 0.20
CA ARG A 366 0.13 -1.53 -0.42
C ARG A 366 -0.54 -0.66 0.63
N LEU A 367 -0.82 0.59 0.25
CA LEU A 367 -1.42 1.61 1.12
C LEU A 367 -2.93 1.69 0.87
N PHE A 368 -3.73 1.58 1.93
CA PHE A 368 -5.19 1.67 1.87
C PHE A 368 -5.70 2.74 2.83
N ARG A 369 -6.75 3.49 2.44
CA ARG A 369 -7.41 4.42 3.37
C ARG A 369 -8.36 3.66 4.30
N ILE A 370 -8.31 3.98 5.59
CA ILE A 370 -9.27 3.45 6.56
C ILE A 370 -10.54 4.31 6.51
N GLY A 371 -11.64 3.73 6.05
CA GLY A 371 -12.93 4.41 5.96
C GLY A 371 -13.41 4.90 7.33
N GLY A 372 -13.96 6.12 7.38
CA GLY A 372 -14.44 6.74 8.63
C GLY A 372 -13.34 7.24 9.59
N SER A 373 -12.05 7.09 9.24
CA SER A 373 -10.95 7.64 10.05
C SER A 373 -10.65 9.12 9.77
N TRP A 374 -11.12 9.66 8.63
CA TRP A 374 -10.95 11.07 8.29
C TRP A 374 -11.62 11.99 9.31
N ARG A 375 -10.91 13.02 9.79
CA ARG A 375 -11.42 14.04 10.71
C ARG A 375 -10.76 15.38 10.46
N ASP A 376 -11.53 16.45 10.58
CA ASP A 376 -11.06 17.83 10.63
C ASP A 376 -11.26 18.46 12.01
N PHE A 377 -10.37 19.39 12.38
CA PHE A 377 -10.31 20.05 13.70
C PHE A 377 -10.24 21.57 13.55
#